data_AF-A0A920VHC2-F1
#
_entry.id   AF-A0A920VHC2-F1
#
_cell.length_a   1.000
_cell.length_b   1.000
_cell.length_c   1.000
_cell.angle_alpha   90.00
_cell.angle_beta   90.00
_cell.angle_gamma   90.00
#
_symmetry.space_group_name_H-M   'P 1'
#
loop_
_entity.id
_entity.type
_entity.pdbx_description
1 polymer ?
#
loop_
_entity_poly.entity_id
_entity_poly.type
_entity_poly.pdbx_seq_one_letter_code
_entity_poly.pdbx_strand_id
1 'polypeptide(L)'
;MAVGNKHLGYKEALNAIEEQSPGSKHDFYFWVFWIAWPGPGFYGASERDGRDIGMCVRCEAPASGEVCAFCRLLERVGAPMLTITRSPPALVVRHRWYSGPPGLERSTV
;
A
#
# COMPACT_ATOMS: atom_id res chain seq x y z
N MET A 1 -10.04 -16.28 -1.69
CA MET A 1 -8.57 -16.35 -1.82
C MET A 1 -8.23 -16.59 -3.28
N ALA A 2 -7.34 -15.79 -3.88
CA ALA A 2 -6.97 -15.98 -5.29
C ALA A 2 -5.96 -17.13 -5.42
N VAL A 3 -6.17 -17.99 -6.43
CA VAL A 3 -5.24 -19.09 -6.75
C VAL A 3 -3.88 -18.49 -7.11
N GLY A 4 -2.81 -19.01 -6.52
CA GLY A 4 -1.44 -18.54 -6.76
C GLY A 4 -1.01 -17.31 -5.96
N ASN A 5 -1.79 -16.87 -4.96
CA ASN A 5 -1.38 -15.77 -4.09
C ASN A 5 -0.19 -16.15 -3.19
N LYS A 6 1.02 -15.72 -3.60
CA LYS A 6 2.27 -15.95 -2.85
C LYS A 6 2.35 -15.19 -1.52
N HIS A 7 1.55 -14.14 -1.33
CA HIS A 7 1.60 -13.35 -0.10
C HIS A 7 1.20 -14.15 1.14
N LEU A 8 0.43 -15.23 1.01
CA LEU A 8 0.10 -16.09 2.15
C LEU A 8 1.34 -16.81 2.67
N GLY A 9 2.10 -17.46 1.78
CA GLY A 9 3.35 -18.11 2.15
C GLY A 9 4.36 -17.13 2.75
N TYR A 10 4.45 -15.90 2.23
CA TYR A 10 5.30 -14.86 2.83
C TYR A 10 4.84 -14.46 4.23
N LYS A 11 3.53 -14.29 4.44
CA LYS A 11 2.97 -13.97 5.76
C LYS A 11 3.18 -15.11 6.75
N GLU A 12 3.00 -16.35 6.33
CA GLU A 12 3.26 -17.54 7.14
C GLU A 12 4.72 -17.61 7.57
N ALA A 13 5.66 -17.43 6.63
CA ALA A 13 7.09 -17.41 6.95
C ALA A 13 7.45 -16.29 7.94
N LEU A 14 6.94 -15.07 7.71
CA LEU A 14 7.16 -13.94 8.63
C LEU A 14 6.52 -14.18 10.00
N ASN A 15 5.37 -14.85 10.07
CA ASN A 15 4.74 -15.21 11.33
C ASN A 15 5.56 -16.24 12.10
N ALA A 16 6.12 -17.25 11.42
CA ALA A 16 6.96 -18.27 12.06
C ALA A 16 8.25 -17.67 12.67
N ILE A 17 8.83 -16.66 12.02
CA ILE A 17 9.99 -15.90 12.55
C ILE A 17 9.57 -15.06 13.75
N GLU A 18 8.45 -14.33 13.64
CA GLU A 18 7.94 -13.47 14.71
C GLU A 18 7.63 -14.25 16.00
N GLU A 19 7.11 -15.48 15.88
CA GLU A 19 6.84 -16.36 17.03
C GLU A 19 8.11 -16.69 17.84
N GLN A 20 9.24 -16.83 17.15
CA GLN A 20 10.54 -17.14 17.77
C GLN A 20 11.31 -15.88 18.16
N SER A 21 10.95 -14.72 17.61
CA SER A 21 11.66 -13.46 17.76
C SER A 21 10.68 -12.28 17.65
N PRO A 22 9.99 -11.93 18.74
CA PRO A 22 9.03 -10.83 18.76
C PRO A 22 9.68 -9.50 18.36
N GLY A 23 9.03 -8.76 17.47
CA GLY A 23 9.55 -7.52 16.89
C GLY A 23 10.23 -7.70 15.53
N SER A 24 10.52 -8.93 15.09
CA SER A 24 11.23 -9.17 13.82
C SER A 24 10.56 -8.54 12.60
N LYS A 25 9.23 -8.56 12.52
CA LYS A 25 8.49 -7.88 11.43
C LYS A 25 8.63 -6.36 11.49
N HIS A 26 8.62 -5.80 12.70
CA HIS A 26 8.80 -4.37 12.92
C HIS A 26 10.20 -3.97 12.47
N ASP A 27 11.22 -4.65 12.98
CA ASP A 27 12.61 -4.39 12.63
C ASP A 27 12.82 -4.58 11.13
N PHE A 28 12.37 -5.67 10.53
CA PHE A 28 12.47 -5.88 9.09
C PHE A 28 11.87 -4.74 8.25
N TYR A 29 10.68 -4.25 8.61
CA TYR A 29 10.02 -3.17 7.87
C TYR A 29 10.68 -1.82 8.11
N PHE A 30 11.07 -1.52 9.36
CA PHE A 30 11.53 -0.20 9.75
C PHE A 30 13.03 -0.01 9.67
N TRP A 31 13.83 -1.09 9.66
CA TRP A 31 15.29 -1.08 9.59
C TRP A 31 15.82 -0.17 8.48
N VAL A 32 15.14 -0.15 7.32
CA VAL A 32 15.51 0.74 6.22
C VAL A 32 15.35 2.22 6.55
N PHE A 33 14.36 2.63 7.35
CA PHE A 33 14.23 4.03 7.77
C PHE A 33 15.33 4.43 8.77
N TRP A 34 15.79 3.46 9.58
CA TRP A 34 16.87 3.68 10.54
C TRP A 34 18.26 3.75 9.89
N ILE A 35 18.47 3.03 8.78
CA ILE A 35 19.77 2.97 8.09
C ILE A 35 19.84 3.86 6.84
N ALA A 36 18.74 4.00 6.09
CA ALA A 36 18.71 4.76 4.85
C ALA A 36 18.47 6.26 5.05
N TRP A 37 18.23 6.73 6.28
CA TRP A 37 18.17 8.15 6.58
C TRP A 37 19.56 8.68 7.00
N PRO A 38 20.25 9.52 6.19
CA PRO A 38 20.07 9.86 4.78
C PRO A 38 21.28 9.40 3.95
N GLY A 39 21.23 8.18 3.41
CA GLY A 39 22.28 7.65 2.53
C GLY A 39 21.90 7.73 1.05
N PRO A 40 22.82 8.12 0.14
CA PRO A 40 22.53 8.26 -1.31
C PRO A 40 22.10 6.95 -2.00
N GLY A 41 22.20 5.79 -1.34
CA GLY A 41 21.86 4.49 -1.91
C GLY A 41 20.37 4.24 -2.14
N PHE A 42 19.47 4.98 -1.48
CA PHE A 42 18.02 4.81 -1.65
C PHE A 42 17.40 5.78 -2.68
N TYR A 43 18.01 6.94 -2.87
CA TYR A 43 17.49 7.98 -3.76
C TYR A 43 17.80 7.73 -5.24
N GLY A 44 18.83 6.92 -5.56
CA GLY A 44 19.21 6.61 -6.96
C GLY A 44 18.40 5.49 -7.64
N ALA A 45 17.50 4.82 -6.92
CA ALA A 45 16.66 3.77 -7.52
C ALA A 45 15.47 4.34 -8.31
N SER A 46 15.03 5.57 -8.02
CA SER A 46 13.96 6.25 -8.76
C SER A 46 14.45 6.85 -10.09
N GLU A 47 15.75 7.14 -10.23
CA GLU A 47 16.34 7.66 -11.48
C GLU A 47 16.34 6.63 -12.62
N ARG A 48 16.15 5.33 -12.32
CA ARG A 48 16.11 4.26 -13.34
C ARG A 48 14.75 4.01 -14.00
N ASP A 49 13.68 4.69 -13.58
CA ASP A 49 12.37 4.56 -14.25
C ASP A 49 11.70 5.93 -14.41
N GLY A 50 12.47 6.93 -14.87
CA GLY A 50 12.01 8.26 -15.29
C GLY A 50 11.04 8.23 -16.46
N ARG A 51 9.96 7.45 -16.36
CA ARG A 51 8.77 7.61 -17.17
C ARG A 51 8.00 8.76 -16.56
N ASP A 52 7.88 9.84 -17.31
CA ASP A 52 6.98 10.93 -16.97
C ASP A 52 5.60 10.37 -16.62
N ILE A 53 5.12 10.71 -15.43
CA ILE A 53 3.76 10.36 -15.01
C ILE A 53 2.84 11.36 -15.71
N GLY A 54 2.21 10.91 -16.79
CA GLY A 54 1.19 11.66 -17.53
C GLY A 54 -0.23 11.33 -17.04
N MET A 55 -1.20 11.78 -17.81
CA MET A 55 -2.62 11.52 -17.57
C MET A 55 -3.15 10.55 -18.62
N CYS A 56 -3.90 9.53 -18.18
CA CYS A 56 -4.54 8.57 -19.06
C CYS A 56 -5.55 9.26 -19.99
N VAL A 57 -5.45 9.08 -21.31
CA VAL A 57 -6.37 9.70 -22.29
C VAL A 57 -7.82 9.18 -22.22
N ARG A 58 -8.07 8.11 -21.45
CA ARG A 58 -9.39 7.46 -21.33
C ARG A 58 -10.15 7.84 -20.07
N CYS A 59 -9.46 7.91 -18.94
CA CYS A 59 -10.08 8.16 -17.63
C CYS A 59 -9.44 9.31 -16.85
N GLU A 60 -8.42 9.94 -17.42
CA GLU A 60 -7.68 11.06 -16.81
C GLU A 60 -7.03 10.73 -15.44
N ALA A 61 -6.84 9.45 -15.11
CA ALA A 61 -6.07 9.06 -13.93
C ALA A 61 -4.55 9.14 -14.22
N PRO A 62 -3.69 9.34 -13.20
CA PRO A 62 -2.24 9.28 -13.37
C PRO A 62 -1.79 7.96 -14.00
N ALA A 63 -0.93 8.04 -15.01
CA ALA A 63 -0.46 6.88 -15.75
C ALA A 63 0.97 7.07 -16.24
N SER A 64 1.77 6.00 -16.17
CA SER A 64 3.13 5.96 -16.72
C SER A 64 3.16 5.72 -18.25
N GLY A 65 2.06 6.01 -18.96
CA GLY A 65 1.88 5.80 -20.40
C GLY A 65 0.51 6.32 -20.86
N GLU A 66 0.23 6.35 -22.17
CA GLU A 66 -0.98 6.99 -22.73
C GLU A 66 -2.31 6.46 -22.17
N VAL A 67 -2.39 5.15 -21.93
CA VAL A 67 -3.54 4.49 -21.29
C VAL A 67 -3.07 3.83 -19.99
N CYS A 68 -3.82 3.96 -18.89
CA CYS A 68 -3.45 3.34 -17.62
C CYS A 68 -3.59 1.80 -17.66
N ALA A 69 -2.87 1.10 -16.77
CA ALA A 69 -2.92 -0.37 -16.70
C ALA A 69 -4.34 -0.90 -16.44
N PHE A 70 -5.14 -0.14 -15.71
CA PHE A 70 -6.53 -0.46 -15.41
C PHE A 70 -7.44 -0.41 -16.65
N CYS A 71 -7.41 0.68 -17.42
CA CYS A 71 -8.22 0.79 -18.64
C CYS A 71 -7.83 -0.29 -19.67
N ARG A 72 -6.53 -0.60 -19.81
CA ARG A 72 -6.07 -1.73 -20.64
C ARG A 72 -6.63 -3.07 -20.18
N LEU A 73 -6.73 -3.28 -18.87
CA LEU A 73 -7.31 -4.50 -18.32
C LEU A 73 -8.80 -4.60 -18.65
N LEU A 74 -9.57 -3.53 -18.43
CA LEU A 74 -11.01 -3.50 -18.74
C LEU A 74 -11.28 -3.81 -20.21
N GLU A 75 -10.50 -3.22 -21.11
CA GLU A 75 -10.59 -3.48 -22.56
C GLU A 75 -10.32 -4.96 -22.88
N ARG A 76 -9.27 -5.54 -22.30
CA ARG A 76 -8.92 -6.96 -22.50
C ARG A 76 -9.99 -7.93 -22.02
N VAL A 77 -10.72 -7.60 -20.95
CA VAL A 77 -11.77 -8.45 -20.39
C VAL A 77 -13.17 -8.10 -20.91
N GLY A 78 -13.29 -7.12 -21.82
CA GLY A 78 -14.57 -6.66 -22.36
C GLY A 78 -15.49 -5.99 -21.33
N ALA A 79 -14.93 -5.47 -20.24
CA ALA A 79 -15.70 -4.79 -19.20
C ALA A 79 -16.04 -3.35 -19.60
N PRO A 80 -17.20 -2.82 -19.19
CA PRO A 80 -17.57 -1.44 -19.47
C PRO A 80 -16.59 -0.46 -18.82
N MET A 81 -16.29 0.62 -19.53
CA MET A 81 -15.43 1.68 -19.01
C MET A 81 -16.15 2.41 -17.89
N LEU A 82 -15.55 2.40 -16.69
CA LEU A 82 -16.06 3.17 -15.56
C LEU A 82 -15.60 4.62 -15.71
N THR A 83 -16.55 5.55 -15.65
CA THR A 83 -16.24 6.96 -15.47
C THR A 83 -15.74 7.16 -14.04
N ILE A 84 -14.44 7.34 -13.87
CA ILE A 84 -13.85 7.68 -12.57
C ILE A 84 -14.19 9.15 -12.31
N THR A 85 -15.19 9.42 -11.49
CA THR A 85 -15.44 10.77 -11.01
C THR A 85 -14.34 11.15 -10.02
N ARG A 86 -13.65 12.28 -10.22
CA ARG A 86 -12.64 12.79 -9.29
C ARG A 86 -13.21 13.18 -7.92
N SER A 87 -14.53 13.20 -7.78
CA SER A 87 -15.20 13.39 -6.50
C SER A 87 -15.31 12.05 -5.79
N PRO A 88 -14.71 11.86 -4.60
CA PRO A 88 -15.15 10.77 -3.75
C PRO A 88 -16.65 10.97 -3.50
N PRO A 89 -17.50 9.92 -3.51
CA PRO A 89 -18.78 10.05 -2.84
C PRO A 89 -18.46 10.56 -1.43
N ALA A 90 -19.22 11.51 -0.91
CA ALA A 90 -19.06 12.03 0.44
C ALA A 90 -19.30 10.90 1.46
N LEU A 91 -18.36 9.96 1.54
CA LEU A 91 -18.21 9.02 2.62
C LEU A 91 -17.74 9.90 3.76
N VAL A 92 -18.70 10.32 4.57
CA VAL A 92 -18.44 10.73 5.94
C VAL A 92 -17.74 9.54 6.58
N VAL A 93 -16.41 9.54 6.55
CA VAL A 93 -15.60 8.58 7.27
C VAL A 93 -15.85 8.87 8.74
N ARG A 94 -16.81 8.16 9.34
CA ARG A 94 -16.94 8.11 10.79
C ARG A 94 -15.69 7.37 11.28
N HIS A 95 -14.63 8.13 11.56
CA HIS A 95 -13.42 7.62 12.19
C HIS A 95 -13.77 7.14 13.60
N ARG A 96 -14.26 5.90 13.73
CA ARG A 96 -14.24 5.16 15.00
C ARG A 96 -12.92 4.38 15.07
N TRP A 97 -11.82 5.11 15.02
CA TRP A 97 -10.49 4.57 15.25
C TRP A 97 -10.34 4.33 16.76
N TYR A 98 -10.17 3.06 17.14
CA TYR A 98 -9.73 2.59 18.45
C TYR A 98 -10.39 3.27 19.68
N SER A 99 -11.57 2.81 20.07
CA SER A 99 -11.92 2.86 21.49
C SER A 99 -11.05 1.81 22.18
N GLY A 100 -10.00 2.25 22.89
CA GLY A 100 -9.25 1.38 23.79
C GLY A 100 -10.19 0.65 24.77
N PRO A 101 -9.78 -0.51 25.32
CA PRO A 101 -10.64 -1.26 26.23
C PRO A 101 -11.06 -0.40 27.42
N PRO A 102 -12.32 -0.47 27.87
CA PRO A 102 -12.75 0.24 29.07
C PRO A 102 -12.13 -0.44 30.30
N GLY A 103 -11.36 0.31 31.08
CA GLY A 103 -10.94 -0.11 32.42
C GLY A 103 -9.44 -0.37 32.59
N LEU A 104 -8.65 0.71 32.65
CA LEU A 104 -7.48 0.74 33.53
C LEU A 104 -7.49 2.11 34.22
N GLU A 105 -8.10 2.15 35.40
CA GLU A 105 -8.02 3.26 36.33
C GLU A 105 -6.55 3.51 36.68
N ARG A 106 -6.10 4.76 36.50
CA ARG A 106 -4.84 5.23 37.06
C ARG A 106 -4.99 5.22 38.58
N SER A 107 -4.47 4.19 39.23
CA SER A 107 -4.18 4.22 40.66
C SER A 107 -2.97 5.11 40.88
N THR A 108 -3.22 6.24 41.50
CA THR A 108 -2.21 7.06 42.19
C THR A 108 -1.56 6.24 43.30
N VAL A 109 -0.26 5.99 43.20
CA VAL A 109 0.69 5.96 44.33
C VAL A 109 2.00 6.55 43.83
#